data_AF-A0A6L7CYY6-F1
#
_entry.id   AF-A0A6L7CYY6-F1
#
_cell.length_a   1.000
_cell.length_b   1.000
_cell.length_c   1.000
_cell.angle_alpha   90.00
_cell.angle_beta   90.00
_cell.angle_gamma   90.00
#
_symmetry.space_group_name_H-M   'P 1'
#
loop_
_entity.id
_entity.type
_entity.pdbx_description
1 polymer ?
#
loop_
_entity_poly.entity_id
_entity_poly.type
_entity_poly.pdbx_seq_one_letter_code
_entity_poly.pdbx_strand_id
1 'polypeptide(L)'
;VHMAHITHPLVGDPVYGGRPRPPKGASEAFISTLRKFDRQALHATMLRLYHPISGIEMEWHAPIPQDMVELIEVMRADFEEHKDEVDWL
;
A
#
# COMPACT_ATOMS: atom_id res chain seq x y z
N VAL A 1 12.74 -2.42 -3.69
CA VAL A 1 13.87 -1.91 -4.52
C VAL A 1 13.48 -0.68 -5.33
N HIS A 2 12.77 -0.77 -6.46
CA HIS A 2 12.50 0.41 -7.31
C HIS A 2 11.80 1.56 -6.59
N MET A 3 10.73 1.25 -5.86
CA MET A 3 9.99 2.21 -5.03
C MET A 3 10.91 2.90 -4.00
N ALA A 4 11.75 2.14 -3.32
CA ALA A 4 12.73 2.69 -2.37
C ALA A 4 13.81 3.55 -3.06
N HIS A 5 14.27 3.15 -4.24
CA HIS A 5 15.28 3.89 -5.01
C HIS A 5 14.79 5.29 -5.41
N ILE A 6 13.51 5.41 -5.78
CA ILE A 6 12.87 6.71 -6.06
C ILE A 6 12.40 7.43 -4.80
N THR A 7 12.89 7.03 -3.61
CA THR A 7 12.54 7.61 -2.30
C THR A 7 11.09 7.46 -1.83
N HIS A 8 10.34 6.54 -2.45
CA HIS A 8 8.94 6.22 -2.10
C HIS A 8 8.81 4.74 -1.71
N PRO A 9 9.45 4.26 -0.63
CA PRO A 9 9.39 2.85 -0.27
C PRO A 9 7.97 2.39 0.09
N LEU A 10 7.74 1.08 0.00
CA LEU A 10 6.45 0.48 0.35
C LEU A 10 6.21 0.54 1.87
N VAL A 11 4.96 0.74 2.26
CA VAL A 11 4.52 0.62 3.65
C VAL A 11 4.77 -0.81 4.15
N GLY A 12 5.28 -0.92 5.37
CA GLY A 12 5.57 -2.20 6.03
C GLY A 12 6.68 -3.03 5.37
N ASP A 13 7.53 -2.43 4.53
CA ASP A 13 8.71 -3.10 3.97
C ASP A 13 9.84 -3.22 5.01
N PRO A 14 10.13 -4.42 5.54
CA PRO A 14 11.13 -4.59 6.60
C PRO A 14 12.57 -4.46 6.09
N VAL A 15 12.79 -4.56 4.77
CA VAL A 15 14.13 -4.54 4.16
C VAL A 15 14.49 -3.14 3.68
N TYR A 16 13.58 -2.48 2.97
CA TYR A 16 13.85 -1.19 2.33
C TYR A 16 13.03 0.00 2.88
N GLY A 17 11.98 -0.26 3.67
CA GLY A 17 11.01 0.77 4.09
C GLY A 17 11.39 1.58 5.32
N GLY A 18 12.22 1.00 6.20
CA GLY A 18 12.57 1.64 7.46
C GLY A 18 11.35 1.88 8.36
N ARG A 19 11.44 2.85 9.27
CA ARG A 19 10.33 3.19 10.18
C ARG A 19 9.24 3.97 9.42
N PRO A 20 7.94 3.70 9.68
CA PRO A 20 6.86 4.50 9.12
C PRO A 20 7.01 5.98 9.44
N ARG A 21 6.79 6.84 8.44
CA ARG A 21 6.86 8.30 8.54
C ARG A 21 5.47 8.89 8.21
N PRO A 22 4.53 8.91 9.17
CA PRO A 22 3.23 9.53 8.94
C PRO A 22 3.38 11.05 8.73
N PRO A 23 2.44 11.69 8.01
CA PRO A 23 2.36 13.14 7.89
C PRO A 23 2.27 13.84 9.26
N LYS A 24 2.76 15.09 9.33
CA LYS A 24 2.51 15.92 10.51
C LYS A 24 1.00 16.20 10.59
N GLY A 25 0.45 16.10 11.80
CA GLY A 25 -0.99 16.33 12.01
C GLY A 25 -1.87 15.12 11.71
N ALA A 26 -1.32 14.01 11.20
CA ALA A 26 -2.08 12.79 10.95
C ALA A 26 -2.85 12.33 12.20
N SER A 27 -4.08 11.87 11.97
CA SER A 27 -4.98 11.34 12.99
C SER A 27 -4.36 10.17 13.75
N GLU A 28 -4.79 9.98 15.00
CA GLU A 28 -4.36 8.84 15.81
C GLU A 28 -4.76 7.51 15.16
N ALA A 29 -5.93 7.47 14.51
CA ALA A 29 -6.39 6.32 13.75
C ALA A 29 -5.39 5.94 12.66
N PHE A 30 -4.99 6.89 11.81
CA PHE A 30 -4.01 6.64 10.75
C PHE A 30 -2.65 6.23 11.28
N ILE A 31 -2.12 6.95 12.27
CA ILE A 31 -0.82 6.61 12.87
C ILE A 31 -0.84 5.19 13.45
N SER A 32 -1.91 4.81 14.14
CA SER A 32 -2.02 3.49 14.76
C SER A 32 -2.11 2.37 13.72
N THR A 33 -2.90 2.54 12.66
CA THR A 33 -3.04 1.57 11.57
C THR A 33 -1.72 1.42 10.81
N LEU A 34 -1.08 2.54 10.47
CA LEU A 34 0.20 2.55 9.75
C LEU A 34 1.32 1.84 10.54
N ARG A 35 1.37 2.03 11.87
CA ARG A 35 2.36 1.38 12.73
C ARG A 35 2.12 -0.12 12.95
N LYS A 36 0.85 -0.55 12.87
CA LYS A 36 0.47 -1.97 13.01
C LYS A 36 0.64 -2.77 11.72
N PHE A 37 0.76 -2.10 10.58
CA PHE A 37 0.94 -2.75 9.29
C PHE A 37 2.38 -3.30 9.15
N ASP A 38 2.54 -4.59 9.39
CA ASP A 38 3.83 -5.27 9.63
C ASP A 38 4.35 -6.09 8.44
N ARG A 39 3.68 -6.02 7.30
CA ARG A 39 4.11 -6.65 6.04
C ARG A 39 4.18 -5.65 4.90
N GLN A 40 4.82 -6.02 3.80
CA GLN A 40 4.84 -5.19 2.62
C GLN A 40 3.42 -4.98 2.08
N ALA A 41 3.02 -3.72 1.90
CA ALA A 41 1.82 -3.32 1.18
C ALA A 41 2.00 -3.53 -0.34
N LEU A 42 2.35 -4.76 -0.73
CA LEU A 42 2.57 -5.22 -2.09
C LEU A 42 1.64 -6.40 -2.36
N HIS A 43 0.80 -6.27 -3.37
CA HIS A 43 -0.18 -7.29 -3.73
C HIS A 43 -0.21 -7.51 -5.25
N ALA A 44 -0.06 -8.76 -5.68
CA ALA A 44 -0.23 -9.14 -7.08
C ALA A 44 -1.72 -9.35 -7.37
N THR A 45 -2.39 -8.32 -7.87
CA THR A 45 -3.85 -8.36 -8.09
C THR A 45 -4.27 -9.26 -9.24
N MET A 46 -3.40 -9.47 -10.24
CA MET A 46 -3.70 -10.21 -11.46
C MET A 46 -2.47 -10.98 -11.94
N LEU A 47 -2.71 -12.20 -12.41
CA LEU A 47 -1.75 -13.01 -13.14
C LEU A 47 -2.34 -13.39 -14.49
N ARG A 48 -1.58 -13.18 -15.56
CA ARG A 48 -1.93 -13.66 -16.90
C ARG A 48 -0.75 -14.37 -17.53
N LEU A 49 -1.00 -15.54 -18.10
CA LEU A 49 0.00 -16.32 -18.85
C LEU A 49 -0.68 -17.29 -19.81
N TYR A 50 0.09 -17.80 -20.77
CA TYR A 50 -0.35 -18.90 -21.62
C TYR A 50 -0.15 -20.24 -20.91
N HIS A 51 -1.19 -21.06 -20.87
CA HIS A 51 -1.11 -22.40 -20.29
C HIS A 51 -0.05 -23.23 -21.03
N PRO A 52 0.92 -23.85 -20.33
CA PRO A 52 2.10 -24.42 -20.96
C PRO A 52 1.81 -25.62 -21.87
N ILE A 53 0.64 -26.27 -21.72
CA ILE A 53 0.25 -27.43 -22.53
C ILE A 53 -0.74 -27.04 -23.63
N SER A 54 -1.74 -26.23 -23.31
CA SER A 54 -2.84 -25.90 -24.24
C SER A 54 -2.58 -24.64 -25.06
N GLY A 55 -1.63 -23.79 -24.65
CA GLY A 55 -1.37 -22.50 -25.29
C GLY A 55 -2.51 -21.49 -25.15
N ILE A 56 -3.52 -21.79 -24.33
CA ILE A 56 -4.66 -20.89 -24.08
C ILE A 56 -4.22 -19.82 -23.09
N GLU A 57 -4.56 -18.55 -23.38
CA GLU A 57 -4.36 -17.45 -22.43
C GLU A 57 -5.29 -17.64 -21.23
N MET A 58 -4.71 -17.61 -20.04
CA MET A 58 -5.43 -17.74 -18.78
C MET A 58 -5.16 -16.50 -17.92
N GLU A 59 -6.18 -16.10 -17.17
CA GLU A 59 -6.12 -14.95 -16.27
C GLU A 59 -6.76 -15.30 -14.92
N TRP A 60 -6.12 -14.84 -13.85
CA TRP A 60 -6.61 -14.97 -12.49
C TRP A 60 -6.53 -13.62 -11.79
N HIS A 61 -7.48 -13.38 -10.89
CA HIS A 61 -7.52 -12.20 -10.04
C HIS A 61 -7.54 -12.61 -8.58
N ALA A 62 -6.84 -11.83 -7.76
CA ALA A 62 -6.88 -11.95 -6.30
C ALA A 62 -7.41 -10.65 -5.70
N PRO A 63 -8.47 -10.70 -4.86
CA PRO A 63 -8.99 -9.51 -4.20
C PRO A 63 -7.91 -8.84 -3.35
N ILE A 64 -8.03 -7.52 -3.16
CA ILE A 64 -7.13 -6.79 -2.27
C ILE A 64 -7.29 -7.36 -0.85
N PRO A 65 -6.20 -7.70 -0.16
CA PRO A 65 -6.25 -8.16 1.22
C PRO A 65 -6.94 -7.16 2.16
N GLN A 66 -7.72 -7.67 3.11
CA GLN A 66 -8.56 -6.86 4.00
C GLN A 66 -7.77 -5.80 4.80
N ASP A 67 -6.58 -6.15 5.27
CA ASP A 67 -5.68 -5.22 5.97
C ASP A 67 -5.23 -4.04 5.09
N MET A 68 -5.01 -4.26 3.79
CA MET A 68 -4.70 -3.19 2.84
C MET A 68 -5.93 -2.32 2.56
N VAL A 69 -7.13 -2.93 2.50
CA VAL A 69 -8.38 -2.17 2.39
C VAL A 69 -8.52 -1.23 3.59
N GLU A 70 -8.38 -1.75 4.82
CA GLU A 70 -8.45 -0.97 6.05
C GLU A 70 -7.39 0.15 6.09
N LEU A 71 -6.16 -0.15 5.68
CA LEU A 71 -5.11 0.87 5.57
C LEU A 71 -5.50 1.99 4.60
N ILE A 72 -5.99 1.64 3.40
CA ILE A 72 -6.41 2.61 2.38
C ILE A 72 -7.59 3.46 2.87
N GLU A 73 -8.57 2.85 3.53
CA GLU A 73 -9.74 3.55 4.06
C GLU A 73 -9.35 4.58 5.12
N VAL A 74 -8.50 4.20 6.07
CA VAL A 74 -8.01 5.12 7.10
C VAL A 74 -7.16 6.23 6.50
N MET A 75 -6.31 5.93 5.51
CA MET A 75 -5.55 6.96 4.78
C MET A 75 -6.45 7.95 4.04
N ARG A 76 -7.54 7.48 3.42
CA ARG A 76 -8.50 8.35 2.74
C ARG A 76 -9.27 9.23 3.71
N ALA A 77 -9.70 8.68 4.84
CA ALA A 77 -10.40 9.44 5.87
C ALA A 77 -9.51 10.56 6.43
N ASP A 78 -8.25 10.23 6.77
CA ASP A 78 -7.25 11.20 7.23
C ASP A 78 -6.99 12.29 6.20
N PHE A 79 -6.80 11.90 4.94
CA PHE A 79 -6.61 12.86 3.85
C PHE A 79 -7.79 13.80 3.68
N GLU A 80 -9.03 13.30 3.74
CA GLU A 80 -10.23 14.13 3.57
C GLU A 80 -10.39 15.15 4.71
N GLU A 81 -10.03 14.76 5.94
CA GLU A 81 -10.06 15.63 7.12
C GLU A 81 -9.02 16.76 7.01
N HIS A 82 -7.84 16.46 6.46
CA HIS A 82 -6.71 17.40 6.40
C HIS A 82 -6.46 18.00 5.02
N LYS A 83 -7.34 17.78 4.03
CA LYS A 83 -7.10 18.13 2.61
C LYS A 83 -6.74 19.59 2.37
N ASP A 84 -7.26 20.49 3.21
CA ASP A 84 -7.03 21.94 3.11
C ASP A 84 -5.71 22.39 3.77
N GLU A 85 -5.06 21.49 4.52
CA GLU A 85 -3.80 21.70 5.23
C GLU A 85 -2.61 21.00 4.56
N VAL A 86 -2.87 20.17 3.53
CA VAL A 86 -1.81 19.44 2.81
C VAL A 86 -1.02 20.41 1.95
N ASP A 87 0.19 20.74 2.40
CA ASP A 87 1.20 21.40 1.56
C ASP A 87 1.75 20.37 0.56
N TRP A 88 1.44 20.57 -0.72
CA TRP A 88 1.88 19.70 -1.81
C TRP A 88 3.31 20.01 -2.29
N LEU A 89 3.99 20.96 -1.65
CA LEU A 89 5.29 21.50 -2.05
C LEU A 89 6.42 21.15 -1.08
#